data_AF-A0A9E7CZN5-F1
#
_entry.id   AF-A0A9E7CZN5-F1
#
_cell.length_a   1.000
_cell.length_b   1.000
_cell.length_c   1.000
_cell.angle_alpha   90.00
_cell.angle_beta   90.00
_cell.angle_gamma   90.00
#
_symmetry.space_group_name_H-M   'P 1'
#
loop_
_entity.id
_entity.type
_entity.pdbx_description
1 polymer ?
#
loop_
_entity_poly.entity_id
_entity_poly.type
_entity_poly.pdbx_seq_one_letter_code
_entity_poly.pdbx_strand_id
1 'polypeptide(L)'
;MKTTKVSTEETRLLIRNLIQKAKDSNLAQWNEGLNFAEFVHALWRLFLRHDSFKNSANKILNQVSENYAIEMLAEEINSVKS
;
A
#
# COMPACT_ATOMS: atom_id res chain seq x y z
N MET A 1 -1.38 22.65 17.91
CA MET A 1 -1.48 21.44 17.06
C MET A 1 -0.28 21.43 16.11
N LYS A 2 0.70 20.55 16.34
CA LYS A 2 1.87 20.44 15.46
C LYS A 2 1.44 19.75 14.17
N THR A 3 1.76 20.38 13.06
CA THR A 3 1.46 19.96 11.69
C THR A 3 2.19 18.66 11.35
N THR A 4 1.45 17.55 11.35
CA THR A 4 1.82 16.22 10.84
C THR A 4 1.90 16.24 9.31
N LYS A 5 2.82 17.03 8.73
CA LYS A 5 3.00 17.08 7.26
C LYS A 5 4.14 16.19 6.78
N VAL A 6 4.98 15.69 7.69
CA VAL A 6 6.18 14.92 7.36
C VAL A 6 5.92 13.40 7.30
N SER A 7 4.94 12.86 8.05
CA SER A 7 4.70 11.40 8.07
C SER A 7 3.94 10.86 6.85
N THR A 8 3.09 11.67 6.21
CA THR A 8 2.19 11.20 5.14
C THR A 8 2.94 10.96 3.82
N GLU A 9 3.86 11.84 3.43
CA GLU A 9 4.63 11.68 2.18
C GLU A 9 5.60 10.50 2.25
N GLU A 10 6.26 10.30 3.39
CA GLU A 10 7.13 9.12 3.61
C GLU A 10 6.31 7.83 3.56
N THR A 11 5.14 7.81 4.21
CA THR A 11 4.22 6.65 4.17
C THR A 11 3.78 6.37 2.73
N ARG A 12 3.40 7.41 1.98
CA ARG A 12 2.98 7.31 0.59
C ARG A 12 4.10 6.75 -0.30
N LEU A 13 5.34 7.20 -0.10
CA LEU A 13 6.51 6.66 -0.80
C LEU A 13 6.73 5.18 -0.50
N LEU A 14 6.59 4.76 0.76
CA LEU A 14 6.70 3.35 1.15
C LEU A 14 5.62 2.49 0.49
N ILE A 15 4.38 2.98 0.43
CA ILE A 15 3.27 2.31 -0.23
C ILE A 15 3.54 2.15 -1.74
N ARG A 16 3.99 3.22 -2.41
CA ARG A 16 4.38 3.16 -3.84
C ARG A 16 5.46 2.11 -4.10
N ASN A 17 6.49 2.09 -3.25
CA ASN A 17 7.57 1.11 -3.37
C ASN A 17 7.08 -0.33 -3.18
N LEU A 18 6.13 -0.55 -2.27
CA LEU A 18 5.50 -1.86 -2.07
C LEU A 18 4.68 -2.29 -3.30
N ILE A 19 3.86 -1.39 -3.86
CA ILE A 19 3.07 -1.64 -5.08
C ILE A 19 4.01 -1.98 -6.25
N GLN A 20 5.03 -1.15 -6.49
CA GLN A 20 5.96 -1.35 -7.59
C GLN A 20 6.71 -2.68 -7.44
N LYS A 21 7.19 -3.00 -6.24
CA LYS A 21 7.87 -4.26 -5.97
C LYS A 21 6.94 -5.48 -6.20
N ALA A 22 5.67 -5.38 -5.84
CA ALA A 22 4.71 -6.46 -6.08
C ALA A 22 4.44 -6.67 -7.57
N LYS A 23 4.41 -5.59 -8.36
CA LYS A 23 4.32 -5.62 -9.81
C LYS A 23 5.57 -6.22 -10.44
N ASP A 24 6.76 -5.76 -10.08
CA ASP A 24 8.04 -6.24 -10.61
C ASP A 24 8.30 -7.71 -10.27
N SER A 25 7.80 -8.17 -9.12
CA SER A 25 7.89 -9.58 -8.70
C SER A 25 6.78 -10.45 -9.31
N ASN A 26 5.88 -9.89 -10.13
CA ASN A 26 4.71 -10.56 -10.69
C ASN A 26 3.81 -11.24 -9.63
N LEU A 27 3.77 -10.68 -8.41
CA LEU A 27 3.02 -11.22 -7.27
C LEU A 27 1.61 -10.64 -7.16
N ALA A 28 1.43 -9.40 -7.64
CA ALA A 28 0.12 -8.77 -7.71
C ALA A 28 0.09 -7.70 -8.79
N GLN A 29 -0.98 -7.72 -9.60
CA GLN A 29 -1.27 -6.71 -10.59
C GLN A 29 -2.78 -6.44 -10.59
N TRP A 30 -3.15 -5.16 -10.70
CA TRP A 30 -4.56 -4.79 -10.85
C TRP A 30 -5.11 -5.32 -12.17
N ASN A 31 -6.32 -5.89 -12.11
CA ASN A 31 -7.11 -6.31 -13.27
C ASN A 31 -8.53 -5.75 -13.11
N GLU A 32 -9.05 -5.10 -14.15
CA GLU A 32 -10.38 -4.47 -14.15
C GLU A 32 -11.53 -5.45 -13.91
N GLY A 33 -11.32 -6.75 -14.13
CA GLY A 33 -12.29 -7.79 -13.80
C GLY A 33 -12.39 -8.14 -12.30
N LEU A 34 -11.53 -7.58 -11.44
CA LEU A 34 -11.55 -7.81 -10.00
C LEU A 34 -12.36 -6.73 -9.26
N ASN A 35 -12.96 -7.09 -8.13
CA ASN A 35 -13.49 -6.08 -7.21
C ASN A 35 -12.34 -5.24 -6.63
N PHE A 36 -12.42 -3.93 -6.78
CA PHE A 36 -11.34 -3.03 -6.37
C PHE A 36 -11.05 -3.08 -4.86
N ALA A 37 -12.09 -3.07 -4.03
CA ALA A 37 -11.93 -3.12 -2.59
C ALA A 37 -11.30 -4.46 -2.16
N GLU A 38 -11.77 -5.57 -2.72
CA GLU A 38 -11.19 -6.89 -2.44
C GLU A 38 -9.73 -6.97 -2.86
N PHE A 39 -9.37 -6.41 -4.03
CA PHE A 39 -7.98 -6.36 -4.47
C PHE A 39 -7.09 -5.55 -3.53
N VAL A 40 -7.53 -4.36 -3.11
CA VAL A 40 -6.77 -3.51 -2.18
C VAL A 40 -6.53 -4.25 -0.86
N HIS A 41 -7.57 -4.87 -0.29
CA HIS A 41 -7.44 -5.64 0.95
C HIS A 41 -6.56 -6.88 0.79
N ALA A 42 -6.67 -7.60 -0.34
CA ALA A 42 -5.83 -8.76 -0.63
C ALA A 42 -4.36 -8.35 -0.77
N LEU A 43 -4.09 -7.24 -1.47
CA LEU A 43 -2.74 -6.71 -1.65
C LEU A 43 -2.13 -6.26 -0.32
N TRP A 44 -2.90 -5.59 0.53
CA TRP A 44 -2.44 -5.23 1.87
C TRP A 44 -2.10 -6.46 2.72
N ARG A 45 -2.95 -7.49 2.68
CA ARG A 45 -2.67 -8.77 3.35
C ARG A 45 -1.42 -9.46 2.82
N LEU A 46 -1.17 -9.39 1.51
CA LEU A 46 0.08 -9.88 0.91
C LEU A 46 1.27 -9.15 1.51
N PHE A 47 1.21 -7.82 1.62
CA PHE A 47 2.28 -7.02 2.20
C PHE A 47 2.59 -7.38 3.64
N LEU A 48 1.58 -7.70 4.46
CA LEU A 48 1.77 -8.08 5.85
C LEU A 48 2.29 -9.52 6.05
N ARG A 49 2.05 -10.41 5.08
CA ARG A 49 2.32 -11.85 5.24
C ARG A 49 3.60 -12.30 4.56
N HIS A 50 3.95 -11.69 3.43
CA HIS A 50 5.07 -12.14 2.62
C HIS A 50 6.38 -11.47 3.08
N ASP A 51 7.42 -12.27 3.33
CA ASP A 51 8.66 -11.84 4.01
C ASP A 51 9.35 -10.66 3.30
N SER A 52 9.28 -10.61 1.97
CA SER A 52 9.89 -9.54 1.18
C SER A 52 9.19 -8.17 1.35
N PHE A 53 7.99 -8.11 1.90
CA PHE A 53 7.17 -6.89 2.06
C PHE A 53 6.89 -6.56 3.52
N LYS A 54 6.78 -7.57 4.38
CA LYS A 54 6.35 -7.46 5.79
C LYS A 54 7.09 -6.40 6.59
N ASN A 55 8.41 -6.30 6.40
CA ASN A 55 9.21 -5.29 7.11
C ASN A 55 8.79 -3.86 6.76
N SER A 56 8.51 -3.57 5.48
CA SER A 56 8.06 -2.25 5.04
C SER A 56 6.60 -1.99 5.43
N ALA A 57 5.74 -3.02 5.36
CA ALA A 57 4.35 -2.93 5.80
C ALA A 57 4.25 -2.61 7.32
N ASN A 58 5.08 -3.24 8.14
CA ASN A 58 5.15 -2.95 9.57
C ASN A 58 5.69 -1.53 9.86
N LYS A 59 6.62 -1.01 9.04
CA LYS A 59 7.07 0.38 9.15
C LYS A 59 5.92 1.37 8.92
N ILE A 60 5.07 1.10 7.94
CA ILE A 60 3.86 1.90 7.68
C ILE A 60 2.92 1.85 8.89
N LEU A 61 2.66 0.66 9.46
CA LEU A 61 1.81 0.51 10.64
C LEU A 61 2.36 1.20 11.91
N ASN A 62 3.67 1.44 11.98
CA ASN A 62 4.26 2.24 13.06
C ASN A 62 4.09 3.75 12.86
N GLN A 63 3.72 4.19 11.64
CA GLN A 63 3.53 5.60 11.30
C GLN A 63 2.05 5.99 11.24
N VAL A 64 1.19 5.07 10.81
CA VAL A 64 -0.24 5.29 10.57
C VAL A 64 -1.09 4.11 10.99
N SER A 65 -2.40 4.34 11.17
CA SER A 65 -3.35 3.24 11.37
C SER A 65 -3.48 2.38 10.12
N GLU A 66 -3.86 1.12 10.32
CA GLU A 66 -4.09 0.18 9.20
C GLU A 66 -5.13 0.70 8.21
N ASN A 67 -6.24 1.24 8.70
CA ASN A 67 -7.28 1.82 7.83
C ASN A 67 -6.74 2.96 6.96
N TYR A 68 -5.94 3.85 7.54
CA TYR A 68 -5.34 4.97 6.80
C TYR A 68 -4.29 4.48 5.78
N ALA A 69 -3.54 3.43 6.10
CA ALA A 69 -2.63 2.78 5.15
C ALA A 69 -3.39 2.13 3.97
N ILE A 70 -4.51 1.47 4.24
CA ILE A 70 -5.38 0.86 3.22
C ILE A 70 -6.01 1.93 2.33
N GLU A 71 -6.46 3.05 2.89
CA GLU A 71 -6.98 4.20 2.14
C GLU A 71 -5.90 4.77 1.20
N MET A 72 -4.69 5.04 1.72
CA MET A 72 -3.57 5.48 0.88
C MET A 72 -3.21 4.46 -0.20
N LEU A 73 -3.23 3.17 0.11
CA LEU A 73 -3.00 2.11 -0.88
C LEU A 73 -4.04 2.17 -2.00
N ALA A 74 -5.32 2.35 -1.66
CA ALA A 74 -6.38 2.51 -2.65
C ALA A 74 -6.17 3.76 -3.52
N GLU A 75 -5.85 4.91 -2.92
CA GLU A 75 -5.55 6.14 -3.64
C GLU A 75 -4.40 5.95 -4.64
N GLU A 76 -3.31 5.33 -4.21
CA GLU A 76 -2.13 5.10 -5.05
C GLU A 76 -2.44 4.16 -6.22
N ILE A 77 -3.13 3.05 -5.98
CA ILE A 77 -3.53 2.15 -7.08
C ILE A 77 -4.48 2.86 -8.03
N ASN A 78 -5.43 3.64 -7.53
CA ASN A 78 -6.37 4.38 -8.37
C ASN A 78 -5.67 5.45 -9.22
N SER A 79 -4.62 6.09 -8.69
CA SER A 79 -3.84 7.10 -9.41
C SER A 79 -3.05 6.54 -10.60
N VAL A 80 -2.67 5.25 -10.54
CA VAL A 80 -1.90 4.56 -11.59
C VAL A 80 -2.81 3.91 -12.65
N LYS A 81 -4.12 3.83 -12.40
CA LYS A 81 -5.11 3.34 -13.39
C LYS A 81 -5.46 4.38 -14.46
N SER A 82 -5.24 5.66 -14.17
CA SER A 82 -5.57 6.80 -15.05
C SER A 82 -4.49 7.07 -16.11
#